data_AF-A0A945B0H1-F1
#
_entry.id   AF-A0A945B0H1-F1
#
_cell.length_a   1.000
_cell.length_b   1.000
_cell.length_c   1.000
_cell.angle_alpha   90.00
_cell.angle_beta   90.00
_cell.angle_gamma   90.00
#
_symmetry.space_group_name_H-M   'P 1'
#
loop_
_entity.id
_entity.type
_entity.pdbx_description
1 polymer ?
#
loop_
_entity_poly.entity_id
_entity_poly.type
_entity_poly.pdbx_seq_one_letter_code
_entity_poly.pdbx_strand_id
1 'polypeptide(L)'
;RTELLQESDNTISHLQEENWQEPDINDRATLETDAALELRTRDRYRKLVNKIDKALARIADGTYGYCDDTGEEIGVSRLEARPIATLTIEAQEKHERLEKQHRDD
;
A
#
# COMPACT_ATOMS: atom_id res chain seq x y z
N ARG A 1 -4.76 -2.47 -14.10
CA ARG A 1 -5.62 -1.99 -12.98
C ARG A 1 -6.65 -3.04 -12.61
N THR A 2 -7.63 -3.31 -13.47
CA THR A 2 -8.64 -4.36 -13.27
C THR A 2 -7.98 -5.71 -13.02
N GLU A 3 -6.91 -6.00 -13.76
CA GLU A 3 -6.11 -7.21 -13.60
C GLU A 3 -5.52 -7.39 -12.19
N LEU A 4 -4.91 -6.37 -11.57
CA LEU A 4 -4.36 -6.47 -10.21
C LEU A 4 -5.43 -6.62 -9.13
N LEU A 5 -6.57 -5.96 -9.30
CA LEU A 5 -7.71 -6.10 -8.38
C LEU A 5 -8.31 -7.51 -8.53
N GLN A 6 -8.51 -7.93 -9.77
CA GLN A 6 -9.00 -9.26 -10.10
C GLN A 6 -8.03 -10.35 -9.64
N GLU A 7 -6.72 -10.13 -9.72
CA GLU A 7 -5.71 -11.05 -9.20
C GLU A 7 -5.76 -11.13 -7.67
N SER A 8 -5.98 -10.01 -6.97
CA SER A 8 -6.23 -10.03 -5.51
C SER A 8 -7.51 -10.80 -5.16
N ASP A 9 -8.59 -10.61 -5.92
CA ASP A 9 -9.85 -11.31 -5.72
C ASP A 9 -9.72 -12.81 -6.05
N ASN A 10 -8.94 -13.13 -7.08
CA ASN A 10 -8.62 -14.49 -7.48
C ASN A 10 -7.76 -15.19 -6.41
N THR A 11 -6.74 -14.54 -5.83
CA THR A 11 -5.95 -15.11 -4.72
C THR A 11 -6.88 -15.48 -3.55
N ILE A 12 -7.82 -14.60 -3.18
CA ILE A 12 -8.78 -14.90 -2.11
C ILE A 12 -9.67 -16.09 -2.47
N SER A 13 -10.17 -16.12 -3.71
CA SER A 13 -11.03 -17.20 -4.20
C SER A 13 -10.28 -18.53 -4.25
N HIS A 14 -9.02 -18.52 -4.72
CA HIS A 14 -8.17 -19.71 -4.77
C HIS A 14 -7.90 -20.26 -3.37
N LEU A 15 -7.58 -19.39 -2.40
CA LEU A 15 -7.38 -19.79 -1.00
C LEU A 15 -8.67 -20.30 -0.31
N GLN A 16 -9.85 -19.91 -0.81
CA GLN A 16 -11.15 -20.39 -0.33
C GLN A 16 -11.57 -21.71 -1.00
N GLU A 17 -11.21 -21.91 -2.26
CA GLU A 17 -11.55 -23.08 -3.08
C GLU A 17 -10.55 -24.24 -2.91
N GLU A 18 -9.29 -23.95 -2.55
CA GLU A 18 -8.34 -24.98 -2.15
C GLU A 18 -8.88 -25.67 -0.89
N ASN A 19 -9.59 -26.76 -1.11
CA ASN A 19 -9.94 -27.74 -0.11
C ASN A 19 -8.62 -28.33 0.41
N TRP A 20 -8.18 -27.90 1.59
CA TRP A 20 -6.96 -28.33 2.29
C TRP A 20 -7.04 -29.83 2.65
N GLN A 21 -7.07 -30.71 1.65
CA GLN A 21 -6.87 -32.15 1.83
C GLN A 21 -5.38 -32.39 2.05
N GLU A 22 -4.94 -32.18 3.29
CA GLU A 22 -3.55 -32.33 3.74
C GLU A 22 -3.00 -33.76 3.62
N PRO A 23 -1.79 -33.91 3.09
CA PRO A 23 -0.75 -34.73 3.69
C PRO A 23 0.01 -33.90 4.75
N ASP A 24 0.22 -34.43 5.97
CA ASP A 24 1.12 -33.91 7.05
C ASP A 24 0.92 -32.46 7.60
N ILE A 25 0.97 -32.32 8.93
CA ILE A 25 0.95 -31.05 9.71
C ILE A 25 2.01 -30.04 9.25
N ASN A 26 3.19 -30.51 8.81
CA ASN A 26 4.27 -29.64 8.34
C ASN A 26 3.90 -28.94 7.02
N ASP A 27 3.30 -29.67 6.08
CA ASP A 27 2.92 -29.10 4.78
C ASP A 27 1.82 -28.05 4.98
N ARG A 28 0.89 -28.27 5.92
CA ARG A 28 -0.10 -27.27 6.32
C ARG A 28 0.53 -25.97 6.82
N ALA A 29 1.51 -26.08 7.72
CA ALA A 29 2.13 -24.90 8.32
C ALA A 29 2.85 -24.04 7.28
N THR A 30 3.50 -24.67 6.30
CA THR A 30 4.14 -23.98 5.17
C THR A 30 3.09 -23.29 4.28
N LEU A 31 2.04 -24.01 3.87
CA LEU A 31 0.98 -23.46 3.03
C LEU A 31 0.28 -22.24 3.66
N GLU A 32 -0.03 -22.30 4.96
CA GLU A 32 -0.66 -21.18 5.67
C GLU A 32 0.25 -19.96 5.71
N THR A 33 1.54 -20.17 5.93
CA THR A 33 2.53 -19.09 5.96
C THR A 33 2.65 -18.41 4.59
N ASP A 34 2.72 -19.20 3.53
CA ASP A 34 2.84 -18.70 2.15
C ASP A 34 1.57 -17.95 1.73
N ALA A 35 0.39 -18.50 2.02
CA ALA A 35 -0.89 -17.83 1.78
C ALA A 35 -0.99 -16.49 2.52
N ALA A 36 -0.58 -16.44 3.80
CA ALA A 36 -0.58 -15.21 4.58
C ALA A 36 0.38 -14.15 4.01
N LEU A 37 1.53 -14.56 3.49
CA LEU A 37 2.48 -13.67 2.83
C LEU A 37 1.93 -13.12 1.51
N GLU A 38 1.28 -13.97 0.71
CA GLU A 38 0.67 -13.56 -0.55
C GLU A 38 -0.43 -12.54 -0.31
N LEU A 39 -1.37 -12.82 0.60
CA LEU A 39 -2.47 -11.90 0.94
C LEU A 39 -1.97 -10.53 1.39
N ARG A 40 -0.90 -10.48 2.21
CA ARG A 40 -0.28 -9.21 2.63
C ARG A 40 0.31 -8.44 1.46
N THR A 41 0.94 -9.14 0.53
CA THR A 41 1.52 -8.53 -0.68
C THR A 41 0.43 -7.95 -1.58
N ARG A 42 -0.65 -8.71 -1.80
CA ARG A 42 -1.82 -8.27 -2.57
C ARG A 42 -2.48 -7.03 -1.98
N ASP A 43 -2.70 -6.99 -0.66
CA ASP A 43 -3.27 -5.83 0.00
C ASP A 43 -2.38 -4.57 -0.14
N ARG A 44 -1.05 -4.73 -0.07
CA ARG A 44 -0.11 -3.63 -0.32
C ARG A 44 -0.22 -3.10 -1.75
N TYR A 45 -0.31 -3.97 -2.75
CA TYR A 45 -0.49 -3.55 -4.14
C TYR A 45 -1.83 -2.83 -4.35
N ARG A 46 -2.93 -3.36 -3.81
CA ARG A 46 -4.24 -2.71 -3.85
C ARG A 46 -4.20 -1.31 -3.24
N LYS A 47 -3.58 -1.15 -2.07
CA LYS A 47 -3.38 0.17 -1.43
C LYS A 47 -2.52 1.10 -2.25
N LEU A 48 -1.48 0.60 -2.91
CA LEU A 48 -0.63 1.38 -3.79
C LEU A 48 -1.40 1.90 -5.02
N VAL A 49 -2.21 1.05 -5.66
CA VAL A 49 -3.10 1.46 -6.77
C VAL A 49 -4.02 2.58 -6.32
N ASN A 50 -4.63 2.48 -5.15
CA ASN A 50 -5.47 3.56 -4.61
C ASN A 50 -4.69 4.88 -4.39
N LYS A 51 -3.41 4.82 -4.00
CA LYS A 51 -2.57 6.02 -3.88
C LYS A 51 -2.25 6.64 -5.23
N ILE A 52 -2.04 5.82 -6.26
CA ILE A 52 -1.84 6.28 -7.65
C ILE A 52 -3.13 6.95 -8.16
N ASP A 53 -4.29 6.34 -7.95
CA ASP A 53 -5.59 6.91 -8.35
C ASP A 53 -5.81 8.29 -7.69
N LYS A 54 -5.44 8.44 -6.41
CA LYS A 54 -5.48 9.74 -5.72
C LYS A 54 -4.50 10.75 -6.32
N ALA A 55 -3.28 10.35 -6.65
CA ALA A 55 -2.31 11.25 -7.28
C ALA A 55 -2.80 11.73 -8.66
N LEU A 56 -3.42 10.84 -9.45
CA LEU A 56 -4.04 11.19 -10.74
C LEU A 56 -5.21 12.17 -10.56
N ALA A 57 -6.05 11.97 -9.53
CA ALA A 57 -7.12 12.92 -9.22
C ALA A 57 -6.57 14.31 -8.87
N ARG A 58 -5.48 14.37 -8.09
CA ARG A 58 -4.78 15.61 -7.75
C ARG A 58 -4.14 16.30 -8.96
N ILE A 59 -3.73 15.54 -9.97
CA ILE A 59 -3.27 16.12 -11.24
C ILE A 59 -4.45 16.77 -11.96
N ALA A 60 -5.60 16.11 -11.98
CA ALA A 60 -6.80 16.61 -12.65
C ALA A 60 -7.39 17.87 -11.98
N ASP A 61 -7.32 17.98 -10.66
CA ASP A 61 -7.80 19.14 -9.91
C ASP A 61 -6.74 20.26 -9.74
N GLY A 62 -5.50 20.01 -10.19
CA GLY A 62 -4.41 20.98 -10.14
C GLY A 62 -3.69 21.09 -8.79
N THR A 63 -3.98 20.22 -7.83
CA THR A 63 -3.34 20.22 -6.50
C THR A 63 -2.10 19.31 -6.41
N TYR A 64 -1.77 18.58 -7.48
CA TYR A 64 -0.59 17.72 -7.51
C TYR A 64 0.70 18.53 -7.33
N GLY A 65 1.60 18.01 -6.50
CA GLY A 65 2.87 18.66 -6.19
C GLY A 65 2.83 19.64 -5.03
N TYR A 66 1.70 19.77 -4.33
CA TYR A 66 1.59 20.56 -3.10
C TYR A 66 1.41 19.67 -1.86
N CYS A 67 1.88 20.12 -0.71
CA CYS A 67 1.78 19.40 0.55
C CYS A 67 0.34 19.41 1.06
N ASP A 68 -0.23 18.25 1.41
CA ASP A 68 -1.59 18.18 1.95
C ASP A 68 -1.72 18.85 3.34
N ASP A 69 -0.62 18.94 4.09
CA ASP A 69 -0.61 19.51 5.45
C ASP A 69 -0.31 21.02 5.46
N THR A 70 0.65 21.48 4.66
CA THR A 70 1.16 22.86 4.70
C THR A 70 0.77 23.70 3.48
N GLY A 71 0.36 23.07 2.38
CA GLY A 71 0.12 23.74 1.09
C GLY A 71 1.39 24.12 0.34
N GLU A 72 2.58 23.84 0.86
CA GLU A 72 3.87 24.17 0.23
C GLU A 72 4.20 23.23 -0.94
N GLU A 73 5.07 23.66 -1.85
CA GLU A 73 5.50 22.83 -2.97
C GLU A 73 6.35 21.64 -2.51
N ILE A 74 6.03 20.46 -3.06
CA ILE A 74 6.81 19.25 -2.91
C ILE A 74 7.94 19.30 -3.94
N GLY A 75 9.18 19.17 -3.47
CA GLY A 75 10.36 19.24 -4.35
C GLY A 75 10.29 18.24 -5.51
N VAL A 76 10.64 18.71 -6.72
CA VAL A 76 10.51 17.93 -7.96
C VAL A 76 11.25 16.59 -7.87
N SER A 77 12.50 16.59 -7.37
CA SER A 77 13.29 15.36 -7.22
C SER A 77 12.64 14.32 -6.29
N ARG A 78 11.81 14.76 -5.33
CA ARG A 78 11.02 13.86 -4.47
C ARG A 78 9.85 13.25 -5.25
N LEU A 79 9.16 14.03 -6.08
CA LEU A 79 8.07 13.53 -6.92
C LEU A 79 8.59 12.62 -8.03
N GLU A 80 9.77 12.87 -8.59
CA GLU A 80 10.43 11.97 -9.53
C GLU A 80 10.79 10.62 -8.89
N ALA A 81 11.34 10.65 -7.67
CA ALA A 81 11.65 9.43 -6.93
C ALA A 81 10.39 8.70 -6.43
N ARG A 82 9.34 9.46 -6.06
CA ARG A 82 8.10 8.93 -5.50
C ARG A 82 6.88 9.79 -5.89
N PRO A 83 6.27 9.53 -7.06
CA PRO A 83 5.17 10.35 -7.60
C PRO A 83 3.89 10.36 -6.75
N ILE A 84 3.74 9.40 -5.84
CA ILE A 84 2.60 9.32 -4.91
C ILE A 84 2.83 10.06 -3.59
N ALA A 85 3.91 10.84 -3.47
CA ALA A 85 4.20 11.61 -2.27
C ALA A 85 3.18 12.75 -2.11
N THR A 86 2.56 12.82 -0.93
CA THR A 86 1.53 13.83 -0.59
C THR A 86 2.04 14.93 0.34
N LEU A 87 3.24 14.75 0.91
CA LEU A 87 3.86 15.64 1.89
C LEU A 87 5.27 16.04 1.47
N THR A 88 5.70 17.22 1.89
CA THR A 88 7.12 17.63 1.86
C THR A 88 7.96 16.71 2.76
N ILE A 89 9.29 16.81 2.65
CA ILE A 89 10.21 16.07 3.52
C ILE A 89 9.99 16.50 4.98
N GLU A 90 9.96 17.80 5.24
CA GLU A 90 9.80 18.36 6.59
C GLU A 90 8.47 17.96 7.23
N ALA A 91 7.36 18.05 6.48
CA ALA A 91 6.05 17.62 6.97
C ALA A 91 6.03 16.11 7.26
N GLN A 92 6.63 15.28 6.39
CA GLN A 92 6.75 13.85 6.61
C GLN A 92 7.57 13.53 7.88
N GLU A 93 8.71 14.18 8.07
CA GLU A 93 9.57 13.98 9.25
C GLU A 93 8.85 14.38 10.55
N LYS A 94 8.07 15.46 10.51
CA LYS A 94 7.23 15.88 11.64
C LYS A 94 6.16 14.84 11.95
N HIS A 95 5.48 14.30 10.93
CA HIS A 95 4.46 13.28 11.11
C HIS A 95 5.04 12.01 11.74
N GLU A 96 6.17 11.52 11.22
CA GLU A 96 6.86 10.34 11.75
C GLU A 96 7.36 10.53 13.19
N ARG A 97 7.75 11.77 13.56
CA ARG A 97 8.15 12.09 14.94
C ARG A 97 6.96 12.01 15.90
N LEU A 98 5.80 12.53 15.50
CA LEU A 98 4.57 12.49 16.31
C LEU A 98 4.05 11.06 16.44
N GLU A 99 4.06 10.27 15.37
CA GLU A 99 3.67 8.85 15.42
C GLU A 99 4.55 8.04 16.36
N LYS A 100 5.87 8.31 16.39
CA LYS A 100 6.79 7.64 17.33
C LYS A 100 6.46 7.98 18.79
N GLN A 101 6.22 9.26 19.09
CA GLN A 101 5.86 9.68 20.45
C GLN A 101 4.58 9.01 20.94
N HIS A 102 3.55 8.92 20.08
CA HIS A 102 2.27 8.29 20.43
C HIS A 102 2.31 6.76 20.54
N ARG A 103 3.32 6.09 19.97
CA ARG A 103 3.45 4.62 20.05
C ARG A 103 4.10 4.16 21.35
N ASP A 104 4.81 5.06 22.03
CA ASP A 104 5.54 4.78 23.26
C ASP A 104 4.75 5.18 24.53
N ASP A 105 3.54 5.76 24.36
CA ASP A 105 2.52 6.02 25.39
C ASP A 105 1.45 4.92 25.42
#